data_AF-A0A5N5JDF4-F1
#
_entry.id   AF-A0A5N5JDF4-F1
#
_cell.length_a   1.000
_cell.length_b   1.000
_cell.length_c   1.000
_cell.angle_alpha   90.00
_cell.angle_beta   90.00
_cell.angle_gamma   90.00
#
_symmetry.space_group_name_H-M   'P 1'
#
loop_
_entity.id
_entity.type
_entity.pdbx_description
1 polymer ?
#
loop_
_entity_poly.entity_id
_entity_poly.type
_entity_poly.pdbx_seq_one_letter_code
_entity_poly.pdbx_strand_id
1 'polypeptide(L)'
;MLEGVQPFHPKTPEEAVKLMCLEKKRPQFKIKVRSYPPDLRELIDECWHSEPVVRPTFSEIITRLDKICSNCSKQGWWKDTFKLPWYGSLAQYL
;
A
#
# COMPACT_ATOMS: atom_id res chain seq x y z
N MET A 1 -4.21 5.93 -5.76
CA MET A 1 -4.30 4.45 -5.80
C MET A 1 -3.28 3.92 -6.79
N LEU A 2 -2.52 2.89 -6.43
CA LEU A 2 -1.40 2.37 -7.25
C LEU A 2 -1.88 1.70 -8.55
N GLU A 3 -2.94 0.89 -8.46
CA GLU A 3 -3.50 0.15 -9.61
C GLU A 3 -4.31 1.03 -10.58
N GLY A 4 -4.64 2.28 -10.21
CA GLY A 4 -5.48 3.18 -11.03
C GLY A 4 -6.92 2.73 -11.25
N VAL A 5 -7.31 1.54 -10.76
CA VAL A 5 -8.66 0.97 -10.84
C VAL A 5 -9.19 0.65 -9.44
N GLN A 6 -10.51 0.57 -9.33
CA GLN A 6 -11.15 0.20 -8.08
C GLN A 6 -10.82 -1.26 -7.68
N PRO A 7 -10.70 -1.54 -6.37
CA PRO A 7 -10.63 -2.91 -5.86
C PRO A 7 -11.71 -3.80 -6.48
N PHE A 8 -11.31 -4.98 -6.96
CA PHE A 8 -12.20 -5.98 -7.57
C PHE A 8 -12.92 -5.58 -8.87
N HIS A 9 -12.53 -4.49 -9.55
CA HIS A 9 -13.07 -4.17 -10.89
C HIS A 9 -12.98 -5.39 -11.85
N PRO A 10 -14.07 -5.71 -12.60
CA PRO A 10 -15.26 -4.89 -12.89
C PRO A 10 -16.48 -5.09 -11.96
N LYS A 11 -16.30 -5.69 -10.78
CA LYS A 11 -17.40 -5.94 -9.86
C LYS A 11 -18.04 -4.65 -9.36
N THR A 12 -19.33 -4.71 -9.04
CA THR A 12 -20.03 -3.55 -8.44
C THR A 12 -19.49 -3.26 -7.04
N PRO A 13 -19.67 -2.05 -6.50
CA PRO A 13 -19.25 -1.72 -5.14
C PRO A 13 -19.84 -2.67 -4.08
N GLU A 14 -21.09 -3.10 -4.25
CA GLU A 14 -21.77 -4.02 -3.33
C GLU A 14 -21.12 -5.41 -3.34
N GLU A 15 -20.80 -5.91 -4.54
CA GLU A 15 -20.07 -7.17 -4.70
C GLU A 15 -18.66 -7.07 -4.12
N ALA A 16 -17.96 -5.95 -4.33
CA ALA A 16 -16.63 -5.71 -3.79
C ALA A 16 -16.65 -5.70 -2.25
N VAL A 17 -17.64 -5.04 -1.63
CA VAL A 17 -17.83 -5.04 -0.18
C VAL A 17 -18.10 -6.44 0.33
N LYS A 18 -18.97 -7.22 -0.33
CA LYS A 18 -19.21 -8.62 0.02
C LYS A 18 -17.92 -9.44 0.00
N LEU A 19 -17.11 -9.30 -1.05
CA LEU A 19 -15.84 -10.03 -1.17
C LEU A 19 -14.85 -9.65 -0.07
N MET A 20 -14.75 -8.37 0.30
CA MET A 20 -13.82 -7.89 1.32
C MET A 20 -14.27 -8.25 2.73
N CYS A 21 -15.51 -7.94 3.07
CA CYS A 21 -16.01 -8.01 4.44
C CYS A 21 -16.50 -9.41 4.81
N LEU A 22 -17.17 -10.11 3.89
CA LEU A 22 -17.75 -11.42 4.15
C LEU A 22 -16.83 -12.56 3.72
N GLU A 23 -16.21 -12.45 2.54
CA GLU A 23 -15.33 -13.50 2.02
C GLU A 23 -13.85 -13.31 2.38
N LYS A 24 -13.50 -12.21 3.07
CA LYS A 24 -12.13 -11.86 3.49
C LYS A 24 -11.11 -11.87 2.33
N LYS A 25 -11.56 -11.65 1.09
CA LYS A 25 -10.69 -11.60 -0.08
C LYS A 25 -9.94 -10.28 -0.14
N ARG A 26 -8.72 -10.32 -0.65
CA ARG A 26 -7.89 -9.14 -0.94
C ARG A 26 -7.78 -8.92 -2.45
N PRO A 27 -7.77 -7.66 -2.93
CA PRO A 27 -7.53 -7.38 -4.34
C PRO A 27 -6.17 -7.94 -4.78
N GLN A 28 -6.13 -8.55 -5.97
CA GLN A 28 -4.87 -9.00 -6.56
C GLN A 28 -4.12 -7.81 -7.15
N PHE A 29 -2.79 -7.83 -7.03
CA PHE A 29 -1.90 -6.92 -7.73
C PHE A 29 -1.91 -7.26 -9.23
N LYS A 30 -2.42 -6.35 -10.07
CA LYS A 30 -2.58 -6.59 -11.53
C LYS A 30 -1.49 -5.89 -12.33
N ILE A 31 -0.95 -4.77 -11.84
CA ILE A 31 0.25 -4.17 -12.46
C ILE A 31 1.38 -5.20 -12.37
N LYS A 32 2.10 -5.38 -13.49
CA LYS A 32 3.21 -6.33 -13.60
C LYS A 32 4.14 -6.16 -12.40
N VAL A 33 4.49 -7.28 -11.74
CA VAL A 33 5.33 -7.35 -10.53
C VAL A 33 6.59 -6.49 -10.60
N ARG A 34 7.14 -6.24 -11.79
CA ARG A 34 8.28 -5.33 -12.01
C ARG A 34 8.05 -3.87 -11.59
N SER A 35 6.80 -3.42 -11.47
CA SER A 35 6.49 -2.05 -11.04
C SER A 35 6.31 -1.92 -9.52
N TYR A 36 6.22 -3.03 -8.80
CA TYR A 36 6.15 -3.06 -7.33
C TYR A 36 7.49 -3.57 -6.77
N PRO A 37 8.25 -2.74 -6.03
CA PRO A 37 9.21 -3.15 -5.05
C PRO A 37 8.62 -4.27 -4.20
N PRO A 38 9.32 -5.41 -4.09
CA PRO A 38 8.88 -6.53 -3.27
C PRO A 38 8.46 -6.10 -1.87
N ASP A 39 9.25 -5.23 -1.25
CA ASP A 39 9.04 -4.70 0.10
C ASP A 39 7.72 -3.93 0.24
N LEU A 40 7.25 -3.24 -0.81
CA LEU A 40 5.96 -2.55 -0.78
C LEU A 40 4.81 -3.55 -0.83
N ARG A 41 4.95 -4.60 -1.65
CA ARG A 41 3.93 -5.65 -1.74
C ARG A 41 3.78 -6.37 -0.40
N GLU A 42 4.90 -6.74 0.21
CA GLU A 42 4.92 -7.35 1.54
C GLU A 42 4.26 -6.45 2.59
N LEU A 43 4.61 -5.15 2.60
CA LEU A 43 4.01 -4.20 3.53
C LEU A 43 2.48 -4.08 3.35
N ILE A 44 1.99 -4.05 2.11
CA ILE A 44 0.54 -4.04 1.83
C ILE A 44 -0.10 -5.33 2.34
N ASP A 45 0.55 -6.48 2.14
CA ASP A 45 0.08 -7.78 2.60
C ASP A 45 -0.03 -7.88 4.13
N GLU A 46 0.90 -7.28 4.86
CA GLU A 46 0.84 -7.21 6.33
C GLU A 46 -0.24 -6.23 6.83
N CYS A 47 -0.37 -5.04 6.22
CA CYS A 47 -1.36 -4.03 6.62
C CYS A 47 -2.79 -4.57 6.60
N TRP A 48 -3.05 -5.53 5.72
CA TRP A 48 -4.35 -6.16 5.56
C TRP A 48 -4.35 -7.64 5.97
N HIS A 49 -3.44 -8.03 6.85
CA HIS A 49 -3.39 -9.41 7.34
C HIS A 49 -4.68 -9.79 8.09
N SER A 50 -5.09 -11.06 7.97
CA SER A 50 -6.30 -11.58 8.63
C SER A 50 -6.21 -11.44 10.15
N GLU A 51 -5.07 -11.82 10.70
CA GLU A 51 -4.74 -11.65 12.12
C GLU A 51 -4.34 -10.19 12.41
N PRO A 52 -5.09 -9.46 13.27
CA PRO A 52 -4.81 -8.06 13.56
C PRO A 52 -3.43 -7.82 14.19
N VAL A 53 -2.91 -8.80 14.94
CA VAL A 53 -1.61 -8.72 15.62
C VAL A 53 -0.42 -8.71 14.66
N VAL A 54 -0.62 -9.14 13.40
CA VAL A 54 0.42 -9.09 12.35
C VAL A 54 0.46 -7.72 11.68
N ARG A 55 -0.59 -6.91 11.81
CA ARG A 55 -0.67 -5.62 11.14
C ARG A 55 0.31 -4.65 11.79
N PRO A 56 1.20 -4.01 11.02
CA PRO A 56 2.15 -3.06 11.57
C PRO A 56 1.42 -1.82 12.09
N THR A 57 2.04 -1.18 13.07
CA THR A 57 1.66 0.15 13.52
C THR A 57 1.93 1.20 12.44
N PHE A 58 1.26 2.34 12.51
CA PHE A 58 1.52 3.43 11.58
C PHE A 58 2.98 3.92 11.59
N SER A 59 3.65 3.89 12.76
CA SER A 59 5.07 4.27 12.87
C SER A 59 5.97 3.32 12.08
N GLU A 60 5.73 2.01 12.18
CA GLU A 60 6.45 0.99 11.41
C GLU A 60 6.17 1.12 9.91
N ILE A 61 4.92 1.40 9.53
CA ILE A 61 4.53 1.64 8.13
C ILE A 61 5.32 2.82 7.56
N ILE A 62 5.34 3.97 8.23
CA ILE A 62 6.08 5.17 7.79
C ILE A 62 7.57 4.84 7.63
N THR A 63 8.18 4.24 8.65
CA THR A 63 9.60 3.86 8.63
C THR A 63 9.95 2.93 7.47
N ARG A 64 9.07 1.98 7.14
CA ARG A 64 9.27 1.08 5.99
C ARG A 64 9.07 1.80 4.66
N LEU A 65 8.04 2.61 4.52
CA LEU A 65 7.80 3.40 3.30
C LEU A 65 8.98 4.32 2.99
N ASP A 66 9.63 4.91 4.00
CA ASP A 66 10.81 5.76 3.84
C ASP A 66 12.00 5.02 3.28
N LYS A 67 12.26 3.82 3.79
CA LYS A 67 13.30 2.92 3.29
C LYS A 67 13.03 2.50 1.86
N ILE A 68 11.78 2.13 1.56
CA ILE A 68 11.36 1.74 0.20
C ILE A 68 11.54 2.91 -0.78
N CYS A 69 11.08 4.11 -0.42
CA CYS A 69 11.21 5.30 -1.27
C CYS A 69 12.67 5.70 -1.51
N SER A 70 13.52 5.57 -0.48
CA SER A 70 14.96 5.81 -0.59
C SER A 70 15.63 4.84 -1.57
N ASN A 71 15.26 3.56 -1.53
CA ASN A 71 15.79 2.52 -2.41
C ASN A 71 15.29 2.65 -3.86
N CYS A 72 14.10 3.23 -4.07
CA CYS A 72 13.50 3.45 -5.39
C CYS A 72 13.99 4.71 -6.11
N SER A 73 14.94 5.46 -5.53
CA SER A 73 15.47 6.72 -6.05
C SER A 73 16.08 6.68 -7.47
N LYS A 74 16.24 5.49 -8.08
CA LYS A 74 16.63 5.31 -9.49
C LYS A 74 15.45 5.32 -10.48
N GLN A 75 14.20 5.33 -10.01
CA GLN A 75 12.97 5.33 -10.80
C GLN A 75 12.10 6.52 -10.37
N GLY A 76 12.18 7.64 -11.11
CA GLY A 76 11.61 8.94 -10.73
C GLY A 76 10.10 8.96 -10.41
N TRP A 77 9.32 8.02 -10.93
CA TRP A 77 7.85 7.97 -10.74
C TRP A 77 7.40 7.85 -9.28
N TRP A 78 8.22 7.22 -8.43
CA TRP A 78 7.86 6.90 -7.05
C TRP A 78 7.84 8.12 -6.13
N LYS A 79 8.79 9.03 -6.37
CA LYS A 79 8.88 10.30 -5.63
C LYS A 79 7.69 11.19 -5.89
N ASP A 80 7.13 11.16 -7.10
CA ASP A 80 5.96 11.95 -7.45
C ASP A 80 4.64 11.33 -6.97
N THR A 81 4.54 9.99 -6.99
CA THR A 81 3.33 9.26 -6.54
C THR A 81 3.12 9.37 -5.03
N PHE A 82 4.21 9.44 -4.25
CA PHE A 82 4.18 9.53 -2.79
C PHE A 82 4.72 10.86 -2.27
N LYS A 83 4.53 11.99 -2.98
CA LYS A 83 4.69 13.31 -2.36
C LYS A 83 3.65 13.45 -1.25
N LEU A 84 4.00 12.98 -0.06
CA LEU A 84 3.23 13.17 1.14
C LEU A 84 3.51 14.61 1.59
N PRO A 85 2.54 15.54 1.45
CA PRO A 85 2.76 16.96 1.82
C PRO A 85 3.12 17.13 3.30
N TRP A 86 2.86 16.10 4.11
CA TRP A 86 3.08 16.05 5.55
C TRP A 86 4.51 15.68 5.96
N TYR A 87 5.37 15.27 5.02
CA TYR A 87 6.73 14.80 5.34
C TYR A 87 7.59 15.89 6.01
N GLY A 88 7.36 17.16 5.66
CA GLY A 88 8.00 18.29 6.35
C GLY A 88 7.42 18.63 7.73
N SER A 89 6.21 18.15 8.05
CA SER A 89 5.50 18.45 9.29
C SER A 89 5.67 17.35 10.35
N LEU A 90 5.78 16.08 9.95
CA LEU A 90 5.92 14.94 10.88
C LEU A 90 7.32 14.82 11.49
N ALA A 91 8.35 15.36 10.84
CA ALA A 91 9.72 15.42 11.41
C ALA A 91 9.83 16.31 12.66
N GLN A 92 8.78 17.06 13.02
CA GLN A 92 8.73 17.88 14.23
C GLN A 92 8.04 17.17 15.40
N TYR A 93 7.40 16.02 15.16
CA TYR A 93 6.62 15.28 16.15
C TYR A 93 7.12 13.83 16.36
N LEU A 94 8.29 13.50 15.82
CA LEU A 94 9.11 12.32 16.13
C LEU A 94 10.40 12.80 16.78
#